data_AF-A0AAE1AZS0-F1
#
_entry.id   AF-A0AAE1AZS0-F1
#
_cell.length_a   1.000
_cell.length_b   1.000
_cell.length_c   1.000
_cell.angle_alpha   90.00
_cell.angle_beta   90.00
_cell.angle_gamma   90.00
#
_symmetry.space_group_name_H-M   'P 1'
#
loop_
_entity.id
_entity.type
_entity.pdbx_description
1 polymer ?
#
loop_
_entity_poly.entity_id
_entity_poly.type
_entity_poly.pdbx_seq_one_letter_code
_entity_poly.pdbx_strand_id
1 'polypeptide(L)'
;MIRKCRDPKWLSVDEVIGLAPVFQGGHKLDDIVQIGLTVSQSLVDRAFTNGEVQNQPGAHPACVTASGVLSTCHPAAKISAYKSCYWMLMEHKFIKCVHMNGLDFVDLFTRCVAAWCQGGDCSTIKTDVKKCEILSGEISEVGQFIAGDLCP
;
A
#
# COMPACT_ATOMS: atom_id res chain seq x y z
N MET A 1 7.86 17.18 -34.66
CA MET A 1 8.32 15.86 -34.18
C MET A 1 7.16 15.21 -33.44
N ILE A 2 6.52 14.21 -34.06
CA ILE A 2 5.46 13.43 -33.43
C ILE A 2 6.14 12.54 -32.39
N ARG A 3 5.87 12.76 -31.09
CA ARG A 3 6.33 11.86 -30.03
C ARG A 3 5.72 10.49 -30.29
N LYS A 4 6.55 9.51 -30.66
CA LYS A 4 6.22 8.08 -30.59
C LYS A 4 6.04 7.70 -29.11
N CYS A 5 4.96 8.13 -28.50
CA CYS A 5 4.55 7.66 -27.20
C CYS A 5 3.72 6.38 -27.40
N ARG A 6 4.07 5.32 -26.65
CA ARG A 6 3.23 4.15 -26.32
C ARG A 6 3.22 2.99 -27.33
N ASP A 7 4.34 2.32 -27.48
CA ASP A 7 4.32 0.88 -27.78
C ASP A 7 5.03 0.17 -26.61
N PRO A 8 4.33 -0.67 -25.81
CA PRO A 8 4.90 -1.29 -24.61
C PRO A 8 6.10 -2.18 -24.88
N LYS A 9 6.36 -2.58 -26.13
CA LYS A 9 7.56 -3.34 -26.51
C LYS A 9 8.89 -2.61 -26.28
N TRP A 10 8.84 -1.30 -26.02
CA TRP A 10 10.01 -0.46 -25.71
C TRP A 10 10.11 -0.10 -24.23
N LEU A 11 9.20 -0.63 -23.41
CA LEU A 11 9.27 -0.57 -21.96
C LEU A 11 9.68 -1.96 -21.48
N SER A 12 10.64 -2.06 -20.57
CA SER A 12 10.91 -3.34 -19.90
C SER A 12 9.64 -3.80 -19.16
N VAL A 13 9.51 -5.11 -18.98
CA VAL A 13 8.39 -5.75 -18.27
C VAL A 13 8.13 -5.12 -16.90
N ASP A 14 9.19 -4.60 -16.31
CA ASP A 14 9.21 -4.01 -14.98
C ASP A 14 8.89 -2.50 -14.98
N GLU A 15 9.02 -1.83 -16.14
CA GLU A 15 8.67 -0.42 -16.36
C GLU A 15 7.15 -0.19 -16.58
N VAL A 16 6.38 -1.25 -16.85
CA VAL A 16 4.93 -1.15 -17.01
C VAL A 16 4.24 -1.44 -15.68
N ILE A 17 3.71 -0.39 -15.02
CA ILE A 17 2.86 -0.47 -13.82
C ILE A 17 1.60 -1.35 -14.04
N GLY A 18 1.16 -1.46 -15.30
CA GLY A 18 0.02 -2.29 -15.67
C GLY A 18 0.40 -3.76 -15.83
N LEU A 19 -0.63 -4.62 -15.84
CA LEU A 19 -0.54 -5.95 -16.45
C LEU A 19 -0.17 -5.75 -17.93
N ALA A 20 1.13 -5.62 -18.24
CA ALA A 20 1.58 -5.69 -19.61
C ALA A 20 1.04 -7.02 -20.18
N PRO A 21 0.48 -7.05 -21.39
CA PRO A 21 0.02 -8.29 -21.97
C PRO A 21 1.15 -9.33 -21.98
N VAL A 22 0.83 -10.59 -21.69
CA VAL A 22 1.81 -11.70 -21.62
C VAL A 22 2.66 -11.81 -22.87
N PHE A 23 2.08 -11.51 -24.05
CA PHE A 23 2.79 -11.53 -25.33
C PHE A 23 3.82 -10.40 -25.50
N GLN A 24 3.86 -9.43 -24.58
CA GLN A 24 4.84 -8.33 -24.50
C GLN A 24 5.81 -8.54 -23.32
N GLY A 25 5.88 -9.75 -22.76
CA GLY A 25 6.74 -10.09 -21.62
C GLY A 25 6.13 -9.80 -20.26
N GLY A 26 4.91 -9.25 -20.19
CA GLY A 26 4.24 -8.95 -18.93
C GLY A 26 3.88 -10.16 -18.07
N HIS A 27 3.65 -9.91 -16.78
CA HIS A 27 3.20 -10.94 -15.84
C HIS A 27 1.69 -11.21 -15.98
N LYS A 28 1.30 -12.47 -15.87
CA LYS A 28 -0.10 -12.84 -15.67
C LYS A 28 -0.56 -12.36 -14.31
N LEU A 29 -1.88 -12.22 -14.14
CA LEU A 29 -2.47 -11.95 -12.84
C LEU A 29 -2.09 -13.03 -11.82
N ASP A 30 -2.07 -14.29 -12.25
CA ASP A 30 -1.66 -15.44 -11.42
C ASP A 30 -0.21 -15.35 -10.95
N ASP A 31 0.68 -14.67 -11.69
CA ASP A 31 2.07 -14.46 -11.30
C ASP A 31 2.22 -13.37 -10.22
N ILE A 32 1.16 -12.60 -9.97
CA ILE A 32 1.13 -11.46 -9.04
C ILE A 32 0.41 -11.83 -7.74
N VAL A 33 -0.63 -12.66 -7.84
CA VAL A 33 -1.45 -13.03 -6.68
C VAL A 33 -0.59 -13.78 -5.66
N GLN A 34 -0.46 -13.20 -4.47
CA GLN A 34 0.20 -13.85 -3.35
C GLN A 34 -0.83 -14.66 -2.55
N ILE A 35 -0.45 -15.90 -2.20
CA ILE A 35 -1.29 -16.76 -1.36
C ILE A 35 -1.56 -16.05 -0.02
N GLY A 36 -2.84 -15.86 0.31
CA GLY A 36 -3.27 -15.20 1.55
C GLY A 36 -3.60 -13.72 1.41
N LEU A 37 -3.34 -13.11 0.25
CA LEU A 37 -3.77 -11.76 -0.10
C LEU A 37 -4.89 -11.80 -1.14
N THR A 38 -5.76 -10.78 -1.15
CA THR A 38 -6.67 -10.56 -2.27
C THR A 38 -5.90 -10.10 -3.51
N VAL A 39 -6.55 -10.16 -4.69
CA VAL A 39 -5.97 -9.63 -5.93
C VAL A 39 -5.56 -8.17 -5.78
N SER A 40 -6.45 -7.34 -5.22
CA SER A 40 -6.18 -5.91 -5.02
C SER A 40 -5.03 -5.65 -4.05
N GLN A 41 -4.93 -6.43 -2.97
CA GLN A 41 -3.80 -6.36 -2.04
C GLN A 41 -2.50 -6.78 -2.71
N SER A 42 -2.52 -7.84 -3.52
CA SER A 42 -1.35 -8.32 -4.26
C SER A 42 -0.85 -7.29 -5.28
N LEU A 43 -1.77 -6.59 -5.95
CA LEU A 43 -1.42 -5.49 -6.85
C LEU A 43 -0.77 -4.33 -6.10
N VAL A 44 -1.26 -4.00 -4.90
CA VAL A 44 -0.65 -2.94 -4.07
C VAL A 44 0.70 -3.37 -3.49
N ASP A 45 0.87 -4.62 -3.06
CA ASP A 45 2.18 -5.15 -2.65
C ASP A 45 3.18 -5.07 -3.81
N ARG A 46 2.77 -5.50 -5.01
CA ARG A 46 3.59 -5.34 -6.21
C ARG A 46 3.92 -3.87 -6.48
N ALA A 47 2.97 -2.96 -6.33
CA ALA A 47 3.21 -1.53 -6.56
C ALA A 47 4.28 -0.95 -5.60
N PHE A 48 4.33 -1.41 -4.35
CA PHE A 48 5.36 -0.99 -3.40
C PHE A 48 6.69 -1.74 -3.55
N THR A 49 6.67 -3.01 -3.97
CA THR A 49 7.85 -3.87 -3.99
C THR A 49 8.50 -4.02 -5.37
N ASN A 50 7.90 -3.44 -6.42
CA ASN A 50 8.49 -3.48 -7.75
C ASN A 50 9.88 -2.82 -7.74
N GLY A 51 10.87 -3.51 -8.28
CA GLY A 51 12.29 -3.10 -8.23
C GLY A 51 12.61 -1.88 -9.12
N GLU A 52 11.72 -1.53 -10.04
CA GLU A 52 11.89 -0.39 -10.92
C GLU A 52 11.40 0.91 -10.30
N VAL A 53 12.29 1.90 -10.29
CA VAL A 53 12.01 3.24 -9.79
C VAL A 53 10.91 3.86 -10.64
N GLN A 54 9.72 3.95 -10.05
CA GLN A 54 8.60 4.63 -10.67
C GLN A 54 8.93 6.13 -10.73
N ASN A 55 9.25 6.63 -11.92
CA ASN A 55 9.45 8.07 -12.19
C ASN A 55 8.11 8.83 -12.06
N GLN A 56 7.54 8.84 -10.86
CA GLN A 56 6.32 9.59 -10.56
C GLN A 56 6.69 11.03 -10.23
N PRO A 57 6.06 12.03 -10.87
CA PRO A 57 6.20 13.41 -10.44
C PRO A 57 5.70 13.54 -8.99
N GLY A 58 6.55 14.01 -8.09
CA GLY A 58 6.22 14.11 -6.66
C GLY A 58 6.40 12.80 -5.88
N ALA A 59 7.48 12.05 -6.14
CA ALA A 59 7.83 10.85 -5.39
C ALA A 59 7.77 11.09 -3.88
N HIS A 60 6.80 10.48 -3.21
CA HIS A 60 6.62 10.61 -1.76
C HIS A 60 7.63 9.71 -1.03
N PRO A 61 8.44 10.21 -0.08
CA PRO A 61 9.45 9.42 0.62
C PRO A 61 8.89 8.16 1.29
N ALA A 62 7.64 8.22 1.77
CA ALA A 62 6.99 7.07 2.41
C ALA A 62 6.80 5.88 1.46
N CYS A 63 6.75 6.08 0.14
CA CYS A 63 6.68 4.97 -0.83
C CYS A 63 7.99 4.18 -0.87
N VAL A 64 9.14 4.87 -0.80
CA VAL A 64 10.47 4.22 -0.73
C VAL A 64 10.62 3.49 0.60
N THR A 65 10.19 4.10 1.70
CA THR A 65 10.19 3.44 3.02
C THR A 65 9.29 2.21 3.02
N ALA A 66 8.06 2.30 2.49
CA ALA A 66 7.15 1.17 2.38
C ALA A 66 7.76 0.01 1.58
N SER A 67 8.41 0.32 0.46
CA SER A 67 9.13 -0.67 -0.36
C SER A 67 10.19 -1.42 0.45
N GLY A 68 11.03 -0.70 1.20
CA GLY A 68 12.06 -1.31 2.05
C GLY A 68 11.48 -2.17 3.18
N VAL A 69 10.39 -1.72 3.81
CA VAL A 69 9.70 -2.48 4.87
C VAL A 69 9.07 -3.75 4.29
N LEU A 70 8.31 -3.64 3.20
CA LEU A 70 7.57 -4.75 2.60
C LEU A 70 8.47 -5.80 1.94
N SER A 71 9.62 -5.40 1.39
CA SER A 71 10.59 -6.32 0.78
C SER A 71 11.32 -7.18 1.80
N THR A 72 11.48 -6.70 3.04
CA THR A 72 12.15 -7.42 4.14
C THR A 72 11.17 -8.09 5.11
N CYS A 73 9.87 -7.84 4.95
CA CYS A 73 8.83 -8.36 5.82
C CYS A 73 8.62 -9.88 5.66
N HIS A 74 8.56 -10.59 6.79
CA HIS A 74 8.23 -12.03 6.78
C HIS A 74 6.84 -12.26 6.14
N PRO A 75 6.65 -13.26 5.25
CA PRO A 75 5.40 -13.43 4.51
C PRO A 75 4.14 -13.49 5.38
N ALA A 76 4.19 -14.19 6.52
CA ALA A 76 3.05 -14.26 7.44
C ALA A 76 2.72 -12.90 8.07
N ALA A 77 3.74 -12.11 8.44
CA ALA A 77 3.56 -10.77 9.00
C ALA A 77 3.04 -9.80 7.93
N LYS A 78 3.51 -9.93 6.69
CA LYS A 78 3.01 -9.16 5.54
C LYS A 78 1.51 -9.41 5.32
N ILE A 79 1.07 -10.66 5.35
CA ILE A 79 -0.36 -10.99 5.22
C ILE A 79 -1.19 -10.33 6.32
N SER A 80 -0.74 -10.42 7.58
CA SER A 80 -1.41 -9.74 8.70
C SER A 80 -1.41 -8.22 8.53
N ALA A 81 -0.30 -7.63 8.12
CA ALA A 81 -0.18 -6.20 7.84
C ALA A 81 -1.20 -5.75 6.78
N TYR A 82 -1.32 -6.47 5.65
CA TYR A 82 -2.31 -6.13 4.63
C TYR A 82 -3.74 -6.34 5.11
N LYS A 83 -4.03 -7.35 5.93
CA LYS A 83 -5.37 -7.52 6.50
C LYS A 83 -5.75 -6.36 7.43
N SER A 84 -4.79 -5.83 8.17
CA SER A 84 -5.02 -4.82 9.20
C SER A 84 -4.89 -3.37 8.72
N CYS A 85 -4.05 -3.11 7.71
CA CYS A 85 -3.66 -1.76 7.30
C CYS A 85 -4.22 -1.34 5.93
N TYR A 86 -4.58 -2.30 5.07
CA TYR A 86 -4.93 -2.01 3.66
C TYR A 86 -6.11 -1.06 3.48
N TRP A 87 -7.10 -1.12 4.38
CA TRP A 87 -8.27 -0.24 4.35
C TRP A 87 -7.90 1.25 4.36
N MET A 88 -6.77 1.62 4.97
CA MET A 88 -6.28 3.02 5.02
C MET A 88 -6.02 3.59 3.62
N LEU A 89 -5.70 2.73 2.64
CA LEU A 89 -5.46 3.10 1.25
C LEU A 89 -6.74 3.10 0.40
N MET A 90 -7.82 2.47 0.87
CA MET A 90 -9.03 2.23 0.09
C MET A 90 -10.21 3.11 0.53
N GLU A 91 -10.26 3.49 1.80
CA GLU A 91 -11.39 4.22 2.37
C GLU A 91 -11.30 5.72 2.10
N HIS A 92 -11.99 6.18 1.06
CA HIS A 92 -11.94 7.57 0.60
C HIS A 92 -12.32 8.60 1.69
N LYS A 93 -13.28 8.29 2.57
CA LYS A 93 -13.66 9.17 3.68
C LYS A 93 -12.54 9.29 4.71
N PHE A 94 -11.86 8.18 4.99
CA PHE A 94 -10.72 8.16 5.88
C PHE A 94 -9.54 8.93 5.29
N ILE A 95 -9.18 8.70 4.03
CA ILE A 95 -8.12 9.43 3.33
C ILE A 95 -8.36 10.94 3.39
N LYS A 96 -9.60 11.37 3.11
CA LYS A 96 -9.97 12.79 3.19
C LYS A 96 -9.83 13.32 4.62
N CYS A 97 -10.27 12.58 5.62
CA CYS A 97 -10.17 12.98 7.02
C CYS A 97 -8.71 13.09 7.49
N VAL A 98 -7.87 12.10 7.18
CA VAL A 98 -6.44 12.10 7.50
C VAL A 98 -5.76 13.31 6.87
N HIS A 99 -6.03 13.58 5.59
CA HIS A 99 -5.48 14.75 4.90
C HIS A 99 -5.93 16.07 5.54
N MET A 100 -7.21 16.21 5.90
CA MET A 100 -7.73 17.40 6.59
C MET A 100 -7.09 17.63 7.96
N ASN A 101 -6.64 16.55 8.62
CA ASN A 101 -5.91 16.61 9.88
C ASN A 101 -4.38 16.81 9.70
N GLY A 102 -3.93 17.15 8.49
CA GLY A 102 -2.51 17.41 8.19
C GLY A 102 -1.64 16.16 8.19
N LEU A 103 -2.24 14.97 8.07
CA LEU A 103 -1.54 13.70 8.00
C LEU A 103 -1.48 13.20 6.55
N ASP A 104 -0.46 12.39 6.27
CA ASP A 104 -0.34 11.66 5.02
C ASP A 104 -0.81 10.21 5.20
N PHE A 105 -1.77 9.77 4.38
CA PHE A 105 -2.36 8.44 4.50
C PHE A 105 -1.40 7.32 4.05
N VAL A 106 -0.46 7.63 3.13
CA VAL A 106 0.59 6.69 2.72
C VAL A 106 1.59 6.52 3.84
N ASP A 107 1.99 7.60 4.52
CA ASP A 107 2.84 7.52 5.71
C ASP A 107 2.18 6.69 6.83
N LEU A 108 0.89 6.92 7.10
CA LEU A 108 0.15 6.18 8.11
C LEU A 108 0.07 4.68 7.77
N PHE A 109 -0.19 4.35 6.50
CA PHE A 109 -0.13 2.97 6.01
C PHE A 109 1.27 2.36 6.18
N THR A 110 2.32 3.08 5.80
CA THR A 110 3.72 2.62 5.92
C THR A 110 4.08 2.33 7.37
N ARG A 111 3.71 3.21 8.31
CA ARG A 111 3.92 2.98 9.75
C ARG A 111 3.13 1.78 10.25
N CYS A 112 1.89 1.60 9.80
CA CYS A 112 1.06 0.44 10.15
C CYS A 112 1.72 -0.87 9.69
N VAL A 113 2.17 -0.93 8.44
CA VAL A 113 2.87 -2.11 7.91
C VAL A 113 4.19 -2.34 8.65
N ALA A 114 4.96 -1.29 8.94
CA ALA A 114 6.20 -1.40 9.69
C ALA A 114 5.98 -1.96 11.10
N ALA A 115 4.88 -1.61 11.77
CA ALA A 115 4.55 -2.16 13.09
C ALA A 115 4.47 -3.70 13.06
N TRP A 116 3.79 -4.26 12.05
CA TRP A 116 3.69 -5.71 11.85
C TRP A 116 5.00 -6.36 11.38
N CYS A 117 5.70 -5.71 10.46
CA CYS A 117 6.88 -6.28 9.80
C CYS A 117 8.17 -6.17 10.62
N GLN A 118 8.28 -5.17 11.48
CA GLN A 118 9.51 -4.83 12.22
C GLN A 118 9.32 -4.79 13.74
N GLY A 119 8.10 -5.04 14.24
CA GLY A 119 7.82 -5.05 15.68
C GLY A 119 7.73 -3.64 16.29
N GLY A 120 6.95 -2.76 15.67
CA GLY A 120 6.79 -1.36 16.07
C GLY A 120 5.59 -1.09 16.99
N ASP A 121 5.66 0.02 17.73
CA ASP A 121 4.56 0.47 18.59
C ASP A 121 3.40 1.04 17.76
N CYS A 122 2.21 0.48 17.96
CA CYS A 122 0.99 0.92 17.30
C CYS A 122 0.36 2.17 17.94
N SER A 123 0.79 2.60 19.13
CA SER A 123 0.15 3.67 19.90
C SER A 123 0.08 5.02 19.15
N THR A 124 1.14 5.37 18.43
CA THR A 124 1.21 6.60 17.64
C THR A 124 0.26 6.56 16.44
N ILE A 125 0.14 5.40 15.80
CA ILE A 125 -0.75 5.14 14.67
C ILE A 125 -2.20 5.21 15.15
N LYS A 126 -2.51 4.58 16.29
CA LYS A 126 -3.83 4.67 16.93
C LYS A 126 -4.21 6.12 17.24
N THR A 127 -3.27 6.91 17.75
CA THR A 127 -3.49 8.33 18.05
C THR A 127 -3.82 9.12 16.79
N ASP A 128 -3.13 8.84 15.67
CA ASP A 128 -3.41 9.47 14.38
C ASP A 128 -4.75 9.02 13.78
N VAL A 129 -5.08 7.72 13.84
CA VAL A 129 -6.39 7.20 13.39
C VAL A 129 -7.53 7.78 14.22
N LYS A 130 -7.32 8.00 15.52
CA LYS A 130 -8.32 8.58 16.43
C LYS A 130 -8.72 10.01 16.04
N LYS A 131 -7.89 10.76 15.30
CA LYS A 131 -8.28 12.07 14.74
C LYS A 131 -9.46 11.95 13.75
N CYS A 132 -9.75 10.75 13.28
CA CYS A 132 -10.88 10.41 12.42
C CYS A 132 -11.94 9.53 13.10
N GLU A 133 -12.00 9.53 14.45
CA GLU A 133 -12.92 8.67 15.22
C GLU A 133 -14.40 8.85 14.87
N ILE A 134 -14.80 10.02 14.37
CA ILE A 134 -16.17 10.29 13.90
C ILE A 134 -16.62 9.31 12.80
N LEU A 135 -15.66 8.74 12.06
CA LEU A 135 -15.93 7.76 11.00
C LEU A 135 -16.12 6.34 11.54
N SER A 136 -15.94 6.07 12.82
CA SER A 136 -16.05 4.71 13.39
C SER A 136 -17.44 4.09 13.26
N GLY A 137 -18.50 4.89 13.11
CA GLY A 137 -19.86 4.43 12.81
C GLY A 137 -20.09 4.09 11.33
N GLU A 138 -19.19 4.51 10.44
CA GLU A 138 -19.29 4.32 8.99
C GLU A 138 -18.23 3.37 8.44
N ILE A 139 -17.05 3.33 9.07
CA ILE A 139 -15.89 2.52 8.72
C ILE A 139 -15.49 1.73 9.97
N SER A 140 -15.85 0.44 9.99
CA SER A 140 -15.62 -0.44 11.15
C SER A 140 -14.15 -0.51 11.58
N GLU A 141 -13.25 -0.46 10.60
CA GLU A 141 -11.81 -0.59 10.74
C GLU A 141 -11.24 0.57 11.56
N VAL A 142 -11.81 1.78 11.46
CA VAL A 142 -11.41 2.91 12.31
C VAL A 142 -11.65 2.58 13.78
N GLY A 143 -12.82 2.04 14.11
CA GLY A 143 -13.16 1.63 15.48
C GLY A 143 -12.25 0.51 16.00
N GLN A 144 -12.07 -0.54 15.19
CA GLN A 144 -11.21 -1.68 15.52
C GLN A 144 -9.74 -1.27 15.69
N PHE A 145 -9.24 -0.37 14.85
CA PHE A 145 -7.88 0.13 14.95
C PHE A 145 -7.68 0.95 16.23
N ILE A 146 -8.64 1.82 16.57
CA ILE A 146 -8.60 2.61 17.82
C ILE A 146 -8.70 1.71 19.06
N ALA A 147 -9.47 0.62 18.99
CA ALA A 147 -9.51 -0.40 20.04
C ALA A 147 -8.15 -1.12 20.16
N GLY A 148 -7.46 -1.31 19.05
CA GLY A 148 -6.16 -2.01 18.96
C GLY A 148 -6.27 -3.40 18.36
N ASP A 149 -7.45 -3.81 17.90
CA ASP A 149 -7.71 -5.14 17.34
C ASP A 149 -6.95 -5.37 16.01
N LEU A 150 -6.54 -4.28 15.35
CA LEU A 150 -5.78 -4.28 14.09
C LEU A 150 -4.28 -3.96 14.29
N CYS A 151 -3.80 -3.95 15.52
CA CYS A 151 -2.38 -3.77 15.86
C CYS A 151 -1.70 -5.13 16.11
N PRO A 152 -0.37 -5.25 15.86
CA PRO A 152 0.41 -6.43 16.20
C PRO A 152 0.54 -6.67 17.71
#